data_AF-A0A094E9E4-F1
#
_entry.id   AF-A0A094E9E4-F1
#
_cell.length_a   1.000
_cell.length_b   1.000
_cell.length_c   1.000
_cell.angle_alpha   90.00
_cell.angle_beta   90.00
_cell.angle_gamma   90.00
#
_symmetry.space_group_name_H-M   'P 1'
#
loop_
_entity.id
_entity.type
_entity.pdbx_description
1 polymer ?
#
loop_
_entity_poly.entity_id
_entity_poly.type
_entity_poly.pdbx_seq_one_letter_code
_entity_poly.pdbx_strand_id
1 'polypeptide(L)'
;LHVAVEAVRANLENSRTPKPFVRELAALKEIAAADPVVDAAIASINPTAYQRGIPTSAQLIDRFRRVAGEVRKAALLPEEAGVASHASSYVLSKLLFKKRGLAAGDDVESILTRTETYLEEGNLDEATREMNGLTGWAKTLSRDWLGEARKVLEVQQALDVIATEARLQSLRMD
;
A
#
# COMPACT_ATOMS: atom_id res chain seq x y z
N LEU A 1 -10.54 -25.02 5.15
CA LEU A 1 -9.93 -23.92 4.36
C LEU A 1 -9.94 -22.58 5.10
N HIS A 2 -11.08 -22.07 5.59
CA HIS A 2 -11.16 -20.75 6.23
C HIS A 2 -10.12 -20.52 7.35
N VAL A 3 -10.01 -21.44 8.32
CA VAL A 3 -9.02 -21.36 9.41
C VAL A 3 -7.57 -21.30 8.90
N ALA A 4 -7.27 -22.01 7.80
CA ALA A 4 -5.93 -21.97 7.21
C ALA A 4 -5.62 -20.58 6.64
N VAL A 5 -6.60 -19.93 5.99
CA VAL A 5 -6.44 -18.56 5.47
C VAL A 5 -6.18 -17.57 6.61
N GLU A 6 -6.94 -17.66 7.70
CA GLU A 6 -6.74 -16.81 8.87
C GLU A 6 -5.35 -17.02 9.51
N ALA A 7 -4.86 -18.26 9.54
CA ALA A 7 -3.51 -18.55 10.01
C ALA A 7 -2.43 -17.90 9.11
N VAL A 8 -2.63 -17.87 7.78
CA VAL A 8 -1.72 -17.14 6.87
C VAL A 8 -1.75 -15.65 7.15
N ARG A 9 -2.93 -15.03 7.29
CA ARG A 9 -3.06 -13.61 7.64
C ARG A 9 -2.35 -13.27 8.94
N ALA A 10 -2.64 -14.03 9.99
CA ALA A 10 -2.03 -13.83 11.29
C ALA A 10 -0.50 -13.96 11.23
N ASN A 11 0.03 -14.90 10.44
CA ASN A 11 1.48 -15.04 10.26
C ASN A 11 2.09 -13.81 9.55
N LEU A 12 1.42 -13.30 8.50
CA LEU A 12 1.88 -12.12 7.77
C LEU A 12 1.82 -10.85 8.63
N GLU A 13 0.73 -10.65 9.38
CA GLU A 13 0.52 -9.49 10.24
C GLU A 13 1.47 -9.45 11.44
N ASN A 14 1.70 -10.61 12.08
CA ASN A 14 2.55 -10.70 13.27
C ASN A 14 4.05 -10.79 12.93
N SER A 15 4.42 -10.94 11.66
CA SER A 15 5.82 -11.01 11.28
C SER A 15 6.50 -9.66 11.48
N ARG A 16 7.67 -9.66 12.12
CA ARG A 16 8.49 -8.45 12.30
C ARG A 16 9.26 -8.07 11.03
N THR A 17 9.43 -9.01 10.10
CA THR A 17 10.16 -8.84 8.85
C THR A 17 9.44 -9.54 7.71
N PRO A 18 9.62 -9.10 6.45
CA PRO A 18 9.13 -9.84 5.30
C PRO A 18 9.69 -11.25 5.31
N LYS A 19 8.82 -12.24 5.17
CA LYS A 19 9.19 -13.65 5.08
C LYS A 19 8.49 -14.29 3.88
N PRO A 20 9.15 -15.19 3.16
CA PRO A 20 8.49 -15.99 2.15
C PRO A 20 7.34 -16.80 2.76
N PHE A 21 6.23 -16.93 2.04
CA PHE A 21 5.03 -17.67 2.47
C PHE A 21 4.57 -18.68 1.39
N VAL A 22 5.54 -19.24 0.65
CA VAL A 22 5.30 -20.22 -0.43
C VAL A 22 4.63 -21.50 0.09
N ARG A 23 5.03 -21.95 1.28
CA ARG A 23 4.53 -23.19 1.87
C ARG A 23 3.07 -23.04 2.30
N GLU A 24 2.72 -21.87 2.79
CA GLU A 24 1.39 -21.47 3.18
C GLU A 24 0.46 -21.47 1.96
N LEU A 25 0.87 -20.88 0.83
CA LEU A 25 0.09 -20.92 -0.41
C LEU A 25 -0.07 -22.34 -0.94
N ALA A 26 0.99 -23.16 -0.90
CA ALA A 26 0.91 -24.57 -1.30
C ALA A 26 -0.09 -25.33 -0.41
N ALA A 27 -0.04 -25.13 0.91
CA ALA A 27 -0.98 -25.75 1.84
C ALA A 27 -2.43 -25.31 1.58
N LEU A 28 -2.67 -24.02 1.29
CA LEU A 28 -4.00 -23.53 0.92
C LEU A 28 -4.52 -24.22 -0.35
N LYS A 29 -3.67 -24.37 -1.37
CA LYS A 29 -4.01 -25.06 -2.61
C LYS A 29 -4.38 -26.53 -2.40
N GLU A 30 -3.59 -27.25 -1.59
CA GLU A 30 -3.88 -28.65 -1.24
C GLU A 30 -5.21 -28.80 -0.48
N ILE A 31 -5.45 -27.95 0.52
CA ILE A 31 -6.70 -27.98 1.31
C ILE A 31 -7.92 -27.62 0.44
N ALA A 32 -7.75 -26.76 -0.55
CA ALA A 32 -8.81 -26.36 -1.46
C ALA A 32 -9.14 -27.40 -2.54
N ALA A 33 -8.43 -28.55 -2.59
CA ALA A 33 -8.72 -29.67 -3.48
C ALA A 33 -8.91 -29.26 -4.95
N ALA A 34 -8.04 -28.39 -5.47
CA ALA A 34 -8.07 -27.83 -6.83
C ALA A 34 -9.33 -26.98 -7.15
N ASP A 35 -9.86 -26.26 -6.16
CA ASP A 35 -10.87 -25.23 -6.40
C ASP A 35 -10.36 -24.16 -7.39
N PRO A 36 -11.07 -23.90 -8.49
CA PRO A 36 -10.61 -23.00 -9.54
C PRO A 36 -10.55 -21.52 -9.10
N VAL A 37 -11.39 -21.11 -8.15
CA VAL A 37 -11.39 -19.74 -7.61
C VAL A 37 -10.17 -19.53 -6.72
N VAL A 38 -9.87 -20.51 -5.85
CA VAL A 38 -8.66 -20.50 -5.02
C VAL A 38 -7.41 -20.50 -5.88
N ASP A 39 -7.36 -21.35 -6.92
CA ASP A 39 -6.23 -21.40 -7.84
C ASP A 39 -6.02 -20.08 -8.59
N ALA A 40 -7.09 -19.45 -9.06
CA ALA A 40 -7.02 -18.14 -9.71
C ALA A 40 -6.56 -17.04 -8.74
N ALA A 41 -7.03 -17.07 -7.49
CA ALA A 41 -6.62 -16.13 -6.46
C ALA A 41 -5.14 -16.27 -6.08
N ILE A 42 -4.62 -17.51 -5.97
CA ILE A 42 -3.19 -17.73 -5.74
C ILE A 42 -2.37 -17.26 -6.95
N ALA A 43 -2.84 -17.53 -8.17
CA ALA A 43 -2.15 -17.15 -9.40
C ALA A 43 -2.11 -15.63 -9.64
N SER A 44 -3.03 -14.85 -9.06
CA SER A 44 -3.03 -13.39 -9.18
C SER A 44 -1.97 -12.71 -8.30
N ILE A 45 -1.44 -13.41 -7.28
CA ILE A 45 -0.41 -12.86 -6.40
C ILE A 45 0.92 -12.78 -7.16
N ASN A 46 1.53 -11.59 -7.17
CA ASN A 46 2.85 -11.41 -7.73
C ASN A 46 3.87 -12.40 -7.11
N PRO A 47 4.62 -13.19 -7.89
CA PRO A 47 5.57 -14.16 -7.35
C PRO A 47 6.60 -13.60 -6.38
N THR A 48 7.01 -12.35 -6.58
CA THR A 48 7.96 -11.70 -5.68
C THR A 48 7.38 -11.50 -4.26
N ALA A 49 6.07 -11.34 -4.13
CA ALA A 49 5.40 -11.17 -2.83
C ALA A 49 5.52 -12.45 -1.98
N TYR A 50 5.19 -13.62 -2.51
CA TYR A 50 5.28 -14.86 -1.73
C TYR A 50 6.68 -15.47 -1.65
N GLN A 51 7.58 -15.14 -2.60
CA GLN A 51 8.96 -15.62 -2.58
C GLN A 51 9.88 -14.80 -1.67
N ARG A 52 9.62 -13.50 -1.49
CA ARG A 52 10.46 -12.61 -0.66
C ARG A 52 9.74 -12.10 0.58
N GLY A 53 8.43 -12.28 0.65
CA GLY A 53 7.58 -11.63 1.64
C GLY A 53 7.11 -10.26 1.20
N ILE A 54 6.11 -9.77 1.93
CA ILE A 54 5.57 -8.41 1.78
C ILE A 54 6.02 -7.54 2.96
N PRO A 55 6.12 -6.20 2.76
CA PRO A 55 6.36 -5.27 3.85
C PRO A 55 5.30 -5.37 4.95
N THR A 56 5.72 -5.18 6.19
CA THR A 56 4.79 -5.05 7.33
C THR A 56 4.17 -3.66 7.36
N SER A 57 3.04 -3.48 8.06
CA SER A 57 2.41 -2.16 8.23
C SER A 57 3.39 -1.13 8.82
N ALA A 58 4.19 -1.52 9.81
CA ALA A 58 5.21 -0.66 10.39
C ALA A 58 6.28 -0.25 9.35
N GLN A 59 6.73 -1.19 8.51
CA GLN A 59 7.70 -0.88 7.45
C GLN A 59 7.13 0.05 6.38
N LEU A 60 5.86 -0.11 6.01
CA LEU A 60 5.18 0.79 5.07
C LEU A 60 5.06 2.20 5.65
N ILE A 61 4.68 2.33 6.93
CA ILE A 61 4.60 3.62 7.64
C ILE A 61 5.97 4.30 7.71
N ASP A 62 7.01 3.56 8.12
CA ASP A 62 8.36 4.13 8.23
C ASP A 62 8.91 4.57 6.88
N ARG A 63 8.64 3.79 5.83
CA ARG A 63 9.02 4.16 4.47
C ARG A 63 8.22 5.35 3.96
N PHE A 64 6.91 5.39 4.25
CA PHE A 64 6.05 6.52 3.92
C PHE A 64 6.62 7.82 4.50
N ARG A 65 7.01 7.85 5.78
CA ARG A 65 7.59 9.05 6.42
C ARG A 65 8.82 9.59 5.68
N ARG A 66 9.69 8.68 5.21
CA ARG A 66 10.86 9.07 4.38
C ARG A 66 10.44 9.65 3.04
N VAL A 67 9.53 8.98 2.34
CA VAL A 67 8.99 9.44 1.05
C VAL A 67 8.29 10.79 1.20
N ALA A 68 7.47 10.97 2.22
CA ALA A 68 6.78 12.22 2.53
C ALA A 68 7.78 13.38 2.72
N GLY A 69 8.91 13.14 3.40
CA GLY A 69 9.99 14.12 3.54
C GLY A 69 10.57 14.56 2.19
N GLU A 70 10.84 13.63 1.28
CA GLU A 70 11.37 13.95 -0.05
C GLU A 70 10.32 14.60 -0.96
N VAL A 71 9.06 14.14 -0.89
CA VAL A 71 7.93 14.73 -1.62
C VAL A 71 7.70 16.18 -1.19
N ARG A 72 7.75 16.48 0.11
CA ARG A 72 7.66 17.85 0.63
C ARG A 72 8.77 18.73 0.08
N LYS A 73 10.03 18.26 0.06
CA LYS A 73 11.15 19.01 -0.53
C LYS A 73 10.93 19.30 -2.01
N ALA A 74 10.49 18.31 -2.78
CA ALA A 74 10.24 18.44 -4.21
C ALA A 74 9.08 19.41 -4.51
N ALA A 75 8.04 19.45 -3.68
CA ALA A 75 6.91 20.36 -3.83
C ALA A 75 7.28 21.85 -3.63
N LEU A 76 8.45 22.13 -3.06
CA LEU A 76 8.99 23.50 -2.92
C LEU A 76 9.77 23.95 -4.16
N LEU A 77 10.05 23.06 -5.10
CA LEU A 77 10.83 23.36 -6.29
C LEU A 77 9.92 23.87 -7.42
N PRO A 78 10.32 24.92 -8.16
CA PRO A 78 9.64 25.32 -9.39
C PRO A 78 9.61 24.16 -10.40
N GLU A 79 8.50 24.02 -11.15
CA GLU A 79 8.32 22.95 -12.15
C GLU A 79 9.25 23.09 -13.37
N GLU A 80 9.96 24.22 -13.50
CA GLU A 80 10.82 24.54 -14.63
C GLU A 80 12.09 23.68 -14.64
N ALA A 81 12.04 22.60 -15.42
CA ALA A 81 13.19 21.79 -15.79
C ALA A 81 14.12 22.61 -16.70
N GLY A 82 15.13 23.24 -16.10
CA GLY A 82 16.29 23.74 -16.83
C GLY A 82 16.83 25.06 -16.30
N VAL A 83 17.97 24.98 -15.62
CA VAL A 83 19.01 26.02 -15.49
C VAL A 83 18.57 27.42 -15.03
N ALA A 84 19.10 27.82 -13.87
CA ALA A 84 19.14 29.18 -13.33
C ALA A 84 17.78 29.86 -13.07
N SER A 85 17.43 30.01 -11.80
CA SER A 85 17.61 31.30 -11.11
C SER A 85 16.76 31.37 -9.84
N HIS A 86 17.27 32.17 -8.92
CA HIS A 86 16.65 32.65 -7.70
C HIS A 86 15.13 32.93 -7.83
N ALA A 87 14.30 32.12 -7.20
CA ALA A 87 12.87 32.40 -7.01
C ALA A 87 12.34 31.85 -5.66
N SER A 88 13.06 32.08 -4.56
CA SER A 88 12.72 31.50 -3.25
C SER A 88 11.57 32.21 -2.50
N SER A 89 11.16 33.42 -2.89
CA SER A 89 10.20 34.20 -2.08
C SER A 89 8.73 33.97 -2.43
N TYR A 90 8.40 33.67 -3.69
CA TYR A 90 7.00 33.52 -4.10
C TYR A 90 6.40 32.19 -3.60
N VAL A 91 7.15 31.09 -3.70
CA VAL A 91 6.74 29.76 -3.21
C VAL A 91 6.53 29.77 -1.70
N LEU A 92 7.44 30.42 -0.94
CA LEU A 92 7.34 30.53 0.51
C LEU A 92 6.07 31.28 0.95
N SER A 93 5.66 32.31 0.21
CA SER A 93 4.44 33.07 0.49
C SER A 93 3.17 32.22 0.36
N LYS A 94 3.06 31.37 -0.67
CA LYS A 94 1.88 30.51 -0.88
C LYS A 94 1.78 29.40 0.17
N LEU A 95 2.90 28.90 0.67
CA LEU A 95 2.96 27.91 1.74
C LEU A 95 2.52 28.50 3.10
N LEU A 96 2.90 29.74 3.39
CA LEU A 96 2.50 30.42 4.63
C LEU A 96 0.99 30.73 4.68
N PHE A 97 0.35 30.99 3.53
CA PHE A 97 -1.11 31.18 3.45
C PHE A 97 -1.92 29.88 3.54
N LYS A 98 -1.35 28.72 3.15
CA LYS A 98 -2.04 27.42 3.16
C LYS A 98 -2.09 26.74 4.53
N LYS A 99 -1.25 27.13 5.49
CA LYS A 99 -1.14 26.50 6.82
C LYS A 99 -2.33 26.75 7.79
N ARG A 100 -3.39 27.44 7.34
CA ARG A 100 -4.53 27.85 8.19
C ARG A 100 -5.88 27.21 7.83
N GLY A 101 -5.94 26.31 6.84
CA GLY A 101 -7.16 25.62 6.45
C GLY A 101 -6.98 24.11 6.51
N LEU A 102 -8.00 23.42 7.00
CA LEU A 102 -8.19 21.97 7.04
C LEU A 102 -7.64 21.26 5.78
N ALA A 103 -7.26 19.98 5.90
CA ALA A 103 -6.76 19.08 4.86
C ALA A 103 -7.77 18.78 3.71
N ALA A 104 -8.49 19.81 3.27
CA ALA A 104 -9.39 19.82 2.14
C ALA A 104 -8.61 20.31 0.91
N GLY A 105 -8.42 19.43 -0.05
CA GLY A 105 -7.74 19.73 -1.32
C GLY A 105 -6.83 18.61 -1.81
N ASP A 106 -6.43 18.74 -3.08
CA ASP A 106 -5.56 17.79 -3.79
C ASP A 106 -4.10 18.26 -3.84
N ASP A 107 -3.73 19.20 -2.96
CA ASP A 107 -2.34 19.61 -2.83
C ASP A 107 -1.51 18.58 -2.07
N VAL A 108 -0.19 18.61 -2.30
CA VAL A 108 0.75 17.64 -1.76
C VAL A 108 0.61 17.45 -0.25
N GLU A 109 0.46 18.52 0.53
CA GLU A 109 0.43 18.34 1.99
C GLU A 109 -0.90 17.79 2.49
N SER A 110 -2.02 18.16 1.85
CA SER A 110 -3.32 17.55 2.12
C SER A 110 -3.29 16.04 1.84
N ILE A 111 -2.71 15.62 0.70
CA ILE A 111 -2.54 14.20 0.34
C ILE A 111 -1.67 13.47 1.36
N LEU A 112 -0.51 14.02 1.71
CA LEU A 112 0.40 13.39 2.68
C LEU A 112 -0.25 13.26 4.06
N THR A 113 -0.99 14.28 4.50
CA THR A 113 -1.68 14.24 5.79
C THR A 113 -2.75 13.14 5.82
N ARG A 114 -3.62 13.06 4.80
CA ARG A 114 -4.64 12.00 4.73
C ARG A 114 -4.02 10.60 4.62
N THR A 115 -2.94 10.48 3.84
CA THR A 115 -2.18 9.23 3.74
C THR A 115 -1.69 8.78 5.12
N GLU A 116 -1.10 9.68 5.90
CA GLU A 116 -0.60 9.35 7.25
C GLU A 116 -1.73 8.87 8.16
N THR A 117 -2.86 9.60 8.18
CA THR A 117 -4.05 9.20 8.94
C THR A 117 -4.54 7.80 8.56
N TYR A 118 -4.70 7.52 7.26
CA TYR A 118 -5.16 6.21 6.81
C TYR A 118 -4.18 5.09 7.16
N LEU A 119 -2.86 5.33 7.11
CA LEU A 119 -1.88 4.34 7.53
C LEU A 119 -1.94 4.06 9.03
N GLU A 120 -2.14 5.09 9.87
CA GLU A 120 -2.30 4.94 11.32
C GLU A 120 -3.59 4.19 11.69
N GLU A 121 -4.65 4.37 10.90
CA GLU A 121 -5.92 3.63 11.01
C GLU A 121 -5.84 2.20 10.44
N GLY A 122 -4.72 1.82 9.82
CA GLY A 122 -4.55 0.52 9.16
C GLY A 122 -5.27 0.40 7.80
N ASN A 123 -5.79 1.51 7.26
CA ASN A 123 -6.46 1.56 5.97
C ASN A 123 -5.45 1.79 4.83
N LEU A 124 -4.74 0.73 4.45
CA LEU A 124 -3.72 0.80 3.40
C LEU A 124 -4.29 1.14 2.01
N ASP A 125 -5.53 0.73 1.71
CA ASP A 125 -6.15 1.00 0.41
C ASP A 125 -6.36 2.50 0.20
N GLU A 126 -7.00 3.18 1.15
CA GLU A 126 -7.21 4.62 1.06
C GLU A 126 -5.89 5.41 1.13
N ALA A 127 -4.94 4.99 1.97
CA ALA A 127 -3.59 5.57 1.96
C ALA A 127 -2.91 5.47 0.58
N THR A 128 -3.07 4.32 -0.09
CA THR A 128 -2.50 4.10 -1.43
C THR A 128 -3.21 4.96 -2.48
N ARG A 129 -4.53 5.16 -2.38
CA ARG A 129 -5.31 6.02 -3.27
C ARG A 129 -4.90 7.48 -3.17
N GLU A 130 -4.74 8.00 -1.95
CA GLU A 130 -4.24 9.36 -1.68
C GLU A 130 -2.87 9.59 -2.34
N MET A 131 -1.89 8.75 -2.02
CA MET A 131 -0.56 8.82 -2.63
C MET A 131 -0.57 8.64 -4.15
N ASN A 132 -1.55 7.91 -4.67
CA ASN A 132 -1.72 7.74 -6.11
C ASN A 132 -2.19 9.04 -6.80
N GLY A 133 -2.85 9.95 -6.07
CA GLY A 133 -3.26 11.27 -6.55
C GLY A 133 -2.12 12.26 -6.76
N LEU A 134 -0.91 11.98 -6.22
CA LEU A 134 0.26 12.82 -6.47
C LEU A 134 0.60 12.89 -7.98
N THR A 135 1.17 14.02 -8.40
CA THR A 135 1.60 14.28 -9.78
C THR A 135 3.08 14.72 -9.83
N GLY A 136 3.64 14.86 -11.04
CA GLY A 136 5.00 15.38 -11.26
C GLY A 136 6.12 14.64 -10.48
N TRP A 137 7.02 15.42 -9.88
CA TRP A 137 8.12 14.88 -9.07
C TRP A 137 7.64 14.13 -7.83
N ALA A 138 6.57 14.60 -7.18
CA ALA A 138 5.98 13.94 -6.02
C ALA A 138 5.53 12.51 -6.36
N LYS A 139 4.87 12.34 -7.52
CA LYS A 139 4.49 11.02 -8.04
C LYS A 139 5.68 10.12 -8.35
N THR A 140 6.72 10.71 -8.93
CA THR A 140 7.93 9.97 -9.30
C THR A 140 8.64 9.44 -8.06
N LEU A 141 8.76 10.27 -7.01
CA LEU A 141 9.36 9.90 -5.73
C LEU A 141 8.53 8.87 -4.94
N SER A 142 7.19 8.88 -5.10
CA SER A 142 6.30 7.95 -4.39
C SER A 142 6.15 6.58 -5.06
N ARG A 143 6.58 6.42 -6.32
CA ARG A 143 6.34 5.22 -7.14
C ARG A 143 6.74 3.92 -6.45
N ASP A 144 7.93 3.87 -5.87
CA ASP A 144 8.43 2.62 -5.31
C ASP A 144 7.69 2.24 -4.01
N TRP A 145 7.27 3.23 -3.20
CA TRP A 145 6.41 2.99 -2.04
C TRP A 145 5.01 2.51 -2.47
N LEU A 146 4.44 3.13 -3.51
CA LEU A 146 3.17 2.68 -4.10
C LEU A 146 3.26 1.24 -4.61
N GLY A 147 4.39 0.84 -5.20
CA GLY A 147 4.63 -0.54 -5.64
C GLY A 147 4.66 -1.54 -4.49
N GLU A 148 5.22 -1.16 -3.34
CA GLU A 148 5.23 -1.97 -2.13
C GLU A 148 3.83 -2.10 -1.49
N ALA A 149 3.10 -0.99 -1.38
CA ALA A 149 1.74 -0.99 -0.86
C ALA A 149 0.79 -1.85 -1.73
N ARG A 150 0.89 -1.74 -3.06
CA ARG A 150 0.08 -2.57 -3.98
C ARG A 150 0.34 -4.06 -3.83
N LYS A 151 1.60 -4.48 -3.65
CA LYS A 151 1.90 -5.90 -3.39
C LYS A 151 1.24 -6.43 -2.13
N VAL A 152 1.14 -5.61 -1.09
CA VAL A 152 0.45 -5.98 0.15
C VAL A 152 -1.05 -6.10 -0.10
N LEU A 153 -1.65 -5.13 -0.79
CA LEU A 153 -3.06 -5.13 -1.16
C LEU A 153 -3.42 -6.33 -2.07
N GLU A 154 -2.58 -6.66 -3.05
CA GLU A 154 -2.75 -7.84 -3.92
C GLU A 154 -2.85 -9.13 -3.09
N VAL A 155 -1.97 -9.30 -2.10
CA VAL A 155 -1.99 -10.47 -1.21
C VAL A 155 -3.24 -10.46 -0.32
N GLN A 156 -3.60 -9.33 0.27
CA GLN A 156 -4.81 -9.21 1.10
C GLN A 156 -6.07 -9.55 0.31
N GLN A 157 -6.21 -9.00 -0.90
CA GLN A 157 -7.34 -9.26 -1.79
C GLN A 157 -7.41 -10.73 -2.21
N ALA A 158 -6.28 -11.36 -2.55
CA ALA A 158 -6.25 -12.78 -2.88
C ALA A 158 -6.71 -13.64 -1.69
N LEU A 159 -6.22 -13.34 -0.48
CA LEU A 159 -6.66 -14.04 0.73
C LEU A 159 -8.14 -13.77 1.04
N ASP A 160 -8.70 -12.60 0.71
CA ASP A 160 -10.13 -12.27 0.89
C ASP A 160 -11.00 -13.12 -0.03
N VAL A 161 -10.57 -13.28 -1.29
CA VAL A 161 -11.24 -14.16 -2.26
C VAL A 161 -11.23 -15.61 -1.76
N ILE A 162 -10.08 -16.13 -1.32
CA ILE A 162 -9.96 -17.51 -0.82
C ILE A 162 -10.81 -17.72 0.45
N ALA A 163 -10.83 -16.76 1.37
CA ALA A 163 -11.66 -16.82 2.57
C ALA A 163 -13.16 -16.79 2.23
N THR A 164 -13.57 -15.97 1.26
CA THR A 164 -14.96 -15.86 0.82
C THR A 164 -15.41 -17.16 0.16
N GLU A 165 -14.61 -17.74 -0.73
CA GLU A 165 -14.90 -19.03 -1.35
C GLU A 165 -15.02 -20.14 -0.30
N ALA A 166 -14.08 -20.19 0.68
CA ALA A 166 -14.13 -21.15 1.76
C ALA A 166 -15.44 -21.11 2.57
N ARG A 167 -15.98 -19.90 2.81
CA ARG A 167 -17.26 -19.68 3.50
C ARG A 167 -18.46 -20.09 2.64
N LEU A 168 -18.41 -19.79 1.35
CA LEU A 168 -19.46 -20.20 0.41
C LEU A 168 -19.54 -21.74 0.30
N GLN A 169 -18.39 -22.41 0.24
CA GLN A 169 -18.34 -23.87 0.22
C GLN A 169 -18.91 -24.48 1.50
N SER A 170 -18.60 -23.95 2.69
CA SER A 170 -19.16 -24.49 3.93
C SER A 170 -20.68 -24.36 3.96
N LEU A 171 -21.22 -23.20 3.54
CA LEU A 171 -22.67 -22.97 3.49
C LEU A 171 -23.41 -23.87 2.48
N ARG A 172 -22.72 -24.41 1.47
CA ARG A 172 -23.31 -25.33 0.47
C ARG A 172 -23.35 -26.78 0.93
N MET A 173 -22.57 -27.12 1.95
CA MET A 173 -22.45 -28.48 2.49
C MET A 173 -23.35 -28.71 3.70
N ASP A 174 -23.94 -27.64 4.25
CA ASP A 174 -25.01 -27.65 5.25
C ASP A 174 -26.40 -27.73 4.57
#